data_AF-A0A7K1AUE6-F1
#
_entry.id   AF-A0A7K1AUE6-F1
#
_cell.length_a   1.000
_cell.length_b   1.000
_cell.length_c   1.000
_cell.angle_alpha   90.00
_cell.angle_beta   90.00
_cell.angle_gamma   90.00
#
_symmetry.space_group_name_H-M   'P 1'
#
loop_
_entity.id
_entity.type
_entity.pdbx_description
1 polymer ?
#
loop_
_entity_poly.entity_id
_entity_poly.type
_entity_poly.pdbx_seq_one_letter_code
_entity_poly.pdbx_strand_id
1 'polypeptide(L)'
;PLGAGAVGIEPMWFVLILSARVFGASFGFLLGMISMFASALLTGGIGPWLGYQVFAAAWIGLLAGSLPKKVRGHKEILLLICFSILASGFFGVLMDLQFWPWALGSNTQLSYLPNGDITENISRFITFHCATAMAWDIPRAIFTSILIAFTGGAVLSALRRTHTRAAFMTPILFSERVK
;
A
#
# COMPACT_ATOMS: atom_id res chain seq x y z
N PRO A 1 -14.12 0.32 8.03
CA PRO A 1 -12.84 -0.30 7.63
C PRO A 1 -12.11 -0.69 8.91
N LEU A 2 -11.41 -1.82 9.01
CA LEU A 2 -10.70 -2.19 10.26
C LEU A 2 -9.45 -1.30 10.50
N GLY A 3 -9.55 -0.01 10.18
CA GLY A 3 -8.46 0.95 10.08
C GLY A 3 -8.88 2.40 9.81
N ALA A 4 -10.08 2.68 9.26
CA ALA A 4 -10.51 4.07 9.00
C ALA A 4 -11.04 4.82 10.23
N GLY A 5 -10.89 4.27 11.44
CA GLY A 5 -11.42 4.84 12.68
C GLY A 5 -10.37 5.37 13.67
N ALA A 6 -9.08 5.15 13.45
CA ALA A 6 -8.05 5.53 14.41
C ALA A 6 -6.81 6.11 13.71
N VAL A 7 -6.82 7.41 13.44
CA VAL A 7 -5.61 8.26 13.29
C VAL A 7 -4.46 7.61 12.48
N GLY A 8 -4.75 7.12 11.27
CA GLY A 8 -3.72 6.54 10.38
C GLY A 8 -3.06 5.23 10.84
N ILE A 9 -3.57 4.59 11.89
CA ILE A 9 -3.08 3.30 12.38
C ILE A 9 -3.74 2.19 11.58
N GLU A 10 -3.14 1.87 10.43
CA GLU A 10 -3.63 0.83 9.52
C GLU A 10 -2.57 -0.28 9.37
N PRO A 11 -2.63 -1.34 10.22
CA PRO A 11 -1.69 -2.45 10.18
C PRO A 11 -1.67 -3.20 8.83
N MET A 12 -2.74 -3.04 8.06
CA MET A 12 -2.91 -3.64 6.74
C MET A 12 -1.79 -3.25 5.77
N TRP A 13 -1.33 -1.99 5.78
CA TRP A 13 -0.26 -1.53 4.89
C TRP A 13 1.06 -2.26 5.14
N PHE A 14 1.38 -2.46 6.41
CA PHE A 14 2.55 -3.21 6.82
C PHE A 14 2.52 -4.64 6.28
N VAL A 15 1.40 -5.35 6.46
CA VAL A 15 1.24 -6.73 5.96
C VAL A 15 1.29 -6.78 4.43
N LEU A 16 0.62 -5.84 3.77
CA LEU A 16 0.59 -5.73 2.31
C LEU A 16 2.00 -5.55 1.74
N ILE A 17 2.77 -4.59 2.25
CA ILE A 17 4.12 -4.26 1.76
C ILE A 17 5.06 -5.46 1.94
N LEU A 18 5.08 -6.07 3.13
CA LEU A 18 5.96 -7.22 3.41
C LEU A 18 5.58 -8.46 2.61
N SER A 19 4.28 -8.72 2.48
CA SER A 19 3.79 -9.87 1.71
C SER A 19 4.07 -9.69 0.22
N ALA A 20 3.77 -8.51 -0.34
CA ALA A 20 4.10 -8.18 -1.71
C ALA A 20 5.61 -8.30 -1.99
N ARG A 21 6.45 -7.83 -1.06
CA ARG A 21 7.90 -7.94 -1.16
C ARG A 21 8.39 -9.39 -1.31
N VAL A 22 7.74 -10.34 -0.63
CA VAL A 22 8.11 -11.76 -0.66
C VAL A 22 7.50 -12.49 -1.85
N PHE A 23 6.21 -12.33 -2.08
CA PHE A 23 5.42 -13.09 -3.07
C PHE A 23 5.40 -12.45 -4.47
N GLY A 24 5.83 -11.20 -4.61
CA GLY A 24 5.96 -10.48 -5.88
C GLY A 24 4.79 -9.58 -6.25
N ALA A 25 4.93 -8.90 -7.39
CA ALA A 25 4.03 -7.82 -7.83
C ALA A 25 2.57 -8.26 -8.03
N SER A 26 2.33 -9.36 -8.76
CA SER A 26 0.96 -9.85 -9.01
C SER A 26 0.24 -10.25 -7.73
N PHE A 27 0.95 -10.92 -6.81
CA PHE A 27 0.40 -11.26 -5.51
C PHE A 27 0.10 -10.00 -4.69
N GLY A 28 1.02 -9.03 -4.66
CA GLY A 28 0.81 -7.76 -3.97
C GLY A 28 -0.41 -7.00 -4.49
N PHE A 29 -0.60 -6.96 -5.81
CA PHE A 29 -1.75 -6.33 -6.45
C PHE A 29 -3.08 -6.98 -6.03
N LEU A 30 -3.17 -8.31 -6.17
CA LEU A 30 -4.36 -9.07 -5.79
C LEU A 30 -4.65 -8.98 -4.29
N LEU A 31 -3.61 -9.10 -3.45
CA LEU A 31 -3.71 -8.96 -2.01
C LEU A 31 -4.28 -7.59 -1.66
N GLY A 32 -3.74 -6.51 -2.25
CA GLY A 32 -4.22 -5.14 -2.02
C GLY A 32 -5.69 -4.97 -2.39
N MET A 33 -6.11 -5.46 -3.57
CA MET A 33 -7.51 -5.38 -3.98
C MET A 33 -8.44 -6.13 -3.03
N ILE A 34 -8.15 -7.42 -2.79
CA ILE A 34 -9.04 -8.30 -2.02
C ILE A 34 -9.10 -7.85 -0.57
N SER A 35 -7.95 -7.54 0.04
CA SER A 35 -7.91 -7.14 1.44
C SER A 35 -8.62 -5.81 1.69
N MET A 36 -8.47 -4.83 0.78
CA MET A 36 -9.15 -3.54 0.93
C MET A 36 -10.66 -3.69 0.73
N PHE A 37 -11.06 -4.44 -0.28
CA PHE A 37 -12.46 -4.73 -0.56
C PHE A 37 -13.11 -5.51 0.60
N ALA A 38 -12.48 -6.58 1.08
CA ALA A 38 -12.96 -7.37 2.21
C ALA A 38 -13.04 -6.53 3.49
N SER A 39 -12.03 -5.69 3.76
CA SER A 39 -12.06 -4.77 4.90
C SER A 39 -13.26 -3.83 4.83
N ALA A 40 -13.55 -3.26 3.65
CA ALA A 40 -14.69 -2.39 3.45
C ALA A 40 -16.04 -3.12 3.64
N LEU A 41 -16.17 -4.35 3.12
CA LEU A 41 -17.36 -5.18 3.34
C LEU A 41 -17.60 -5.46 4.83
N LEU A 42 -16.57 -5.91 5.55
CA LEU A 42 -16.66 -6.31 6.96
C LEU A 42 -17.02 -5.19 7.92
N THR A 43 -16.86 -3.95 7.47
CA THR A 43 -16.97 -2.77 8.32
C THR A 43 -18.00 -1.78 7.83
N GLY A 44 -18.78 -2.16 6.80
CA GLY A 44 -19.77 -1.29 6.17
C GLY A 44 -19.18 -0.06 5.49
N GLY A 45 -17.87 -0.05 5.18
CA GLY A 45 -17.16 1.08 4.55
C GLY A 45 -17.39 1.20 3.05
N ILE A 46 -18.54 0.75 2.55
CA ILE A 46 -18.86 0.76 1.12
C ILE A 46 -19.34 2.15 0.75
N GLY A 47 -18.57 2.85 -0.08
CA GLY A 47 -18.92 4.18 -0.59
C GLY A 47 -18.25 4.46 -1.93
N PRO A 48 -18.53 5.62 -2.56
CA PRO A 48 -17.97 5.98 -3.86
C PRO A 48 -16.42 6.00 -3.88
N TRP A 49 -15.81 6.27 -2.73
CA TRP A 49 -14.35 6.28 -2.55
C TRP A 49 -13.72 4.88 -2.54
N LEU A 50 -14.50 3.80 -2.34
CA LEU A 50 -13.96 2.45 -2.17
C LEU A 50 -13.20 1.97 -3.40
N GLY A 51 -13.71 2.23 -4.61
CA GLY A 51 -13.02 1.84 -5.85
C GLY A 51 -11.60 2.40 -5.90
N TYR A 52 -11.44 3.67 -5.55
CA TYR A 52 -10.14 4.34 -5.49
C TYR A 52 -9.23 3.74 -4.41
N GLN A 53 -9.77 3.43 -3.23
CA GLN A 53 -9.00 2.78 -2.16
C GLN A 53 -8.49 1.40 -2.58
N VAL A 54 -9.34 0.60 -3.23
CA VAL A 54 -9.00 -0.73 -3.74
C VAL A 54 -7.89 -0.64 -4.78
N PHE A 55 -8.00 0.28 -5.74
CA PHE A 55 -6.96 0.48 -6.75
C PHE A 55 -5.65 1.04 -6.18
N ALA A 56 -5.72 2.02 -5.27
CA ALA A 56 -4.55 2.59 -4.63
C ALA A 56 -3.79 1.52 -3.80
N ALA A 57 -4.52 0.70 -3.03
CA ALA A 57 -3.94 -0.43 -2.32
C ALA A 57 -3.31 -1.47 -3.26
N ALA A 58 -3.99 -1.77 -4.37
CA ALA A 58 -3.48 -2.69 -5.39
C ALA A 58 -2.18 -2.19 -6.02
N TRP A 59 -2.10 -0.90 -6.38
CA TRP A 59 -0.89 -0.31 -6.92
C TRP A 59 0.25 -0.29 -5.92
N ILE A 60 0.00 0.04 -4.65
CA ILE A 60 1.02 -0.01 -3.60
C ILE A 60 1.55 -1.43 -3.44
N GLY A 61 0.67 -2.44 -3.42
CA GLY A 61 1.08 -3.85 -3.41
C GLY A 61 1.90 -4.25 -4.64
N LEU A 62 1.49 -3.81 -5.83
CA LEU A 62 2.22 -4.06 -7.08
C LEU A 62 3.63 -3.46 -7.03
N LEU A 63 3.75 -2.20 -6.62
CA LEU A 63 5.03 -1.48 -6.53
C LEU A 63 5.94 -2.11 -5.47
N ALA A 64 5.40 -2.45 -4.30
CA ALA A 64 6.14 -3.14 -3.23
C ALA A 64 6.72 -4.49 -3.71
N GLY A 65 5.93 -5.25 -4.47
CA GLY A 65 6.37 -6.51 -5.04
C GLY A 65 7.31 -6.39 -6.25
N SER A 66 7.40 -5.20 -6.84
CA SER A 66 8.32 -4.87 -7.95
C SER A 66 9.68 -4.37 -7.48
N LEU A 67 9.86 -4.14 -6.17
CA LEU A 67 11.13 -3.69 -5.61
C LEU A 67 12.30 -4.67 -5.91
N PRO A 68 13.55 -4.18 -6.04
CA PRO A 68 14.71 -5.02 -6.38
C PRO A 68 14.92 -6.20 -5.41
N LYS A 69 14.72 -7.44 -5.86
CA LYS A 69 14.78 -8.66 -5.01
C LYS A 69 16.18 -9.00 -4.49
N LYS A 70 17.23 -8.41 -5.08
CA LYS A 70 18.64 -8.61 -4.73
C LYS A 70 19.04 -7.93 -3.40
N VAL A 71 18.28 -6.91 -2.97
CA VAL A 71 18.55 -6.20 -1.72
C VAL A 71 18.05 -7.04 -0.54
N ARG A 72 18.93 -7.33 0.44
CA ARG A 72 18.66 -8.17 1.63
C ARG A 72 19.27 -7.57 2.90
N GLY A 73 18.84 -8.06 4.05
CA GLY A 73 19.34 -7.65 5.38
C GLY A 73 18.91 -6.22 5.74
N HIS A 74 19.78 -5.46 6.42
CA HIS A 74 19.48 -4.09 6.85
C HIS A 74 19.11 -3.15 5.70
N LYS A 75 19.74 -3.30 4.51
CA LYS A 75 19.41 -2.50 3.32
C LYS A 75 18.00 -2.77 2.81
N GLU A 76 17.50 -3.98 3.01
CA GLU A 76 16.12 -4.33 2.63
C GLU A 76 15.11 -3.66 3.56
N ILE A 77 15.39 -3.62 4.87
CA ILE A 77 14.55 -2.91 5.83
C ILE A 77 14.51 -1.41 5.52
N LEU A 78 15.67 -0.79 5.26
CA LEU A 78 15.74 0.62 4.88
C LEU A 78 14.95 0.90 3.60
N LEU A 79 15.10 0.06 2.58
CA LEU A 79 14.33 0.17 1.33
C LEU A 79 12.82 0.13 1.59
N LEU A 80 12.37 -0.78 2.46
CA LEU A 80 10.95 -0.95 2.78
C LEU A 80 10.40 0.22 3.60
N ILE A 81 11.21 0.81 4.49
CA ILE A 81 10.86 2.02 5.23
C ILE A 81 10.73 3.21 4.28
N CYS A 82 11.72 3.44 3.41
CA CYS A 82 11.62 4.49 2.40
C CYS A 82 10.39 4.29 1.50
N PHE A 83 10.14 3.05 1.10
CA PHE A 83 8.96 2.70 0.31
C PHE A 83 7.65 2.95 1.09
N SER A 84 7.54 2.60 2.37
CA SER A 84 6.31 2.81 3.15
C SER A 84 6.00 4.30 3.33
N ILE A 85 7.02 5.15 3.49
CA ILE A 85 6.85 6.61 3.55
C ILE A 85 6.28 7.13 2.23
N LEU A 86 6.91 6.76 1.11
CA LEU A 86 6.44 7.16 -0.22
C LEU A 86 5.05 6.61 -0.54
N ALA A 87 4.78 5.35 -0.18
CA ALA A 87 3.48 4.71 -0.40
C ALA A 87 2.37 5.38 0.43
N SER A 88 2.67 5.83 1.65
CA SER A 88 1.69 6.54 2.50
C SER A 88 1.30 7.87 1.89
N GLY A 89 2.26 8.67 1.44
CA GLY A 89 1.98 9.93 0.73
C GLY A 89 1.31 9.71 -0.62
N PHE A 90 1.73 8.71 -1.38
CA PHE A 90 1.12 8.37 -2.67
C PHE A 90 -0.35 7.96 -2.50
N PHE A 91 -0.68 7.18 -1.46
CA PHE A 91 -2.06 6.86 -1.13
C PHE A 91 -2.89 8.12 -0.84
N GLY A 92 -2.38 9.01 0.02
CA GLY A 92 -3.04 10.28 0.35
C GLY A 92 -3.28 11.15 -0.87
N VAL A 93 -2.27 11.31 -1.73
CA VAL A 93 -2.40 12.06 -3.00
C VAL A 93 -3.52 11.49 -3.87
N LEU A 94 -3.58 10.16 -4.06
CA LEU A 94 -4.64 9.55 -4.86
C LEU A 94 -6.03 9.74 -4.25
N MET A 95 -6.13 9.63 -2.92
CA MET A 95 -7.38 9.78 -2.19
C MET A 95 -7.87 11.23 -2.18
N ASP A 96 -6.97 12.19 -2.10
CA ASP A 96 -7.29 13.60 -2.18
C ASP A 96 -7.62 14.01 -3.61
N LEU A 97 -6.91 13.49 -4.62
CA LEU A 97 -7.14 13.86 -6.01
C LEU A 97 -8.57 13.50 -6.47
N GLN A 98 -9.10 12.36 -6.04
CA GLN A 98 -10.50 12.02 -6.35
C GLN A 98 -11.51 12.91 -5.61
N PHE A 99 -11.18 13.36 -4.39
CA PHE A 99 -12.10 14.12 -3.55
C PHE A 99 -12.08 15.62 -3.86
N TRP A 100 -10.89 16.16 -4.16
CA TRP A 100 -10.58 17.58 -4.30
C TRP A 100 -11.51 18.35 -5.25
N PRO A 101 -11.88 17.84 -6.44
CA PRO A 101 -12.80 18.54 -7.35
C PRO A 101 -14.20 18.78 -6.75
N TRP A 102 -14.58 18.00 -5.74
CA TRP A 102 -15.90 18.01 -5.11
C TRP A 102 -15.86 18.54 -3.66
N ALA A 103 -14.67 18.61 -3.07
CA ALA A 103 -14.46 18.91 -1.65
C ALA A 103 -14.77 20.36 -1.28
N LEU A 104 -14.48 21.27 -2.20
CA LEU A 104 -14.58 22.71 -2.00
C LEU A 104 -15.61 23.25 -2.98
N GLY A 105 -16.64 23.94 -2.50
CA GLY A 105 -17.62 24.62 -3.36
C GLY A 105 -16.93 25.54 -4.38
N SER A 106 -17.61 25.90 -5.46
CA SER A 106 -17.06 26.59 -6.65
C SER A 106 -16.38 27.96 -6.41
N ASN A 107 -16.33 28.46 -5.18
CA ASN A 107 -15.89 29.83 -4.84
C ASN A 107 -14.66 29.91 -3.90
N THR A 108 -13.88 28.84 -3.69
CA THR A 108 -12.67 28.92 -2.85
C THR A 108 -11.38 29.01 -3.67
N GLN A 109 -10.35 29.65 -3.12
CA GLN A 109 -9.02 29.76 -3.77
C GLN A 109 -8.32 28.40 -3.96
N LEU A 110 -8.78 27.36 -3.26
CA LEU A 110 -8.26 26.00 -3.35
C LEU A 110 -9.13 25.10 -4.24
N SER A 111 -10.29 25.58 -4.71
CA SER A 111 -11.19 24.78 -5.53
C SER A 111 -10.59 24.51 -6.91
N TYR A 112 -10.93 23.36 -7.46
CA TYR A 112 -10.65 23.01 -8.85
C TYR A 112 -11.28 24.04 -9.80
N LEU A 113 -10.50 24.52 -10.78
CA LEU A 113 -10.97 25.42 -11.83
C LEU A 113 -11.32 24.64 -13.10
N PRO A 114 -12.60 24.55 -13.48
CA PRO A 114 -13.01 23.97 -14.76
C PRO A 114 -12.45 24.82 -15.91
N ASN A 115 -11.80 24.20 -16.90
CA ASN A 115 -11.17 24.85 -18.06
C ASN A 115 -10.03 25.84 -17.73
N GLY A 116 -9.54 25.84 -16.48
CA GLY A 116 -8.37 26.63 -16.08
C GLY A 116 -7.06 25.99 -16.52
N ASP A 117 -5.95 26.72 -16.34
CA ASP A 117 -4.61 26.18 -16.62
C ASP A 117 -4.30 24.97 -15.71
N ILE A 118 -3.64 23.97 -16.28
CA ILE A 118 -3.23 22.75 -15.57
C ILE A 118 -2.26 23.11 -14.45
N THR A 119 -1.34 24.05 -14.70
CA THR A 119 -0.33 24.49 -13.73
C THR A 119 -0.97 25.10 -12.48
N GLU A 120 -2.02 25.91 -12.67
CA GLU A 120 -2.73 26.54 -11.57
C GLU A 120 -3.49 25.51 -10.74
N ASN A 121 -4.15 24.55 -11.38
CA ASN A 121 -4.83 23.45 -10.71
C ASN A 121 -3.86 22.56 -9.91
N ILE A 122 -2.66 22.29 -10.42
CA ILE A 122 -1.63 21.54 -9.66
C ILE A 122 -1.22 22.29 -8.39
N SER A 123 -0.99 23.61 -8.49
CA SER A 123 -0.61 24.43 -7.32
C SER A 123 -1.70 24.44 -6.24
N ARG A 124 -2.97 24.59 -6.66
CA ARG A 124 -4.14 24.54 -5.77
C ARG A 124 -4.27 23.16 -5.11
N PHE A 125 -4.09 22.09 -5.87
CA PHE A 125 -4.14 20.72 -5.35
C PHE A 125 -3.04 20.46 -4.31
N ILE A 126 -1.79 20.83 -4.59
CA ILE A 126 -0.68 20.63 -3.64
C ILE A 126 -0.96 21.36 -2.32
N THR A 127 -1.45 22.60 -2.41
CA THR A 127 -1.78 23.39 -1.22
C THR A 127 -2.94 22.76 -0.42
N PHE A 128 -3.97 22.29 -1.12
CA PHE A 128 -5.07 21.54 -0.52
C PHE A 128 -4.56 20.27 0.19
N HIS A 129 -3.80 19.42 -0.51
CA HIS A 129 -3.26 18.17 0.01
C HIS A 129 -2.39 18.39 1.25
N CYS A 130 -1.49 19.37 1.21
CA CYS A 130 -0.66 19.72 2.36
C CYS A 130 -1.49 20.20 3.56
N ALA A 131 -2.61 20.89 3.33
CA ALA A 131 -3.48 21.38 4.40
C ALA A 131 -4.36 20.27 5.00
N THR A 132 -4.83 19.31 4.21
CA THR A 132 -5.86 18.34 4.64
C THR A 132 -5.31 16.96 4.96
N ALA A 133 -4.32 16.47 4.21
CA ALA A 133 -3.87 15.07 4.29
C ALA A 133 -2.64 14.85 5.15
N MET A 134 -1.83 15.89 5.44
CA MET A 134 -0.59 15.68 6.21
C MET A 134 -0.83 15.12 7.61
N ALA A 135 -1.96 15.50 8.24
CA ALA A 135 -2.37 14.98 9.54
C ALA A 135 -2.69 13.48 9.52
N TRP A 136 -2.98 12.91 8.35
CA TRP A 136 -3.30 11.49 8.17
C TRP A 136 -2.10 10.70 7.63
N ASP A 137 -1.35 11.28 6.69
CA ASP A 137 -0.26 10.60 6.01
C ASP A 137 1.00 10.51 6.88
N ILE A 138 1.28 11.51 7.73
CA ILE A 138 2.42 11.47 8.65
C ILE A 138 2.26 10.33 9.68
N PRO A 139 1.15 10.23 10.43
CA PRO A 139 0.98 9.13 11.39
C PRO A 139 1.04 7.76 10.72
N ARG A 140 0.43 7.60 9.53
CA ARG A 140 0.46 6.35 8.77
C ARG A 140 1.88 5.98 8.37
N ALA A 141 2.65 6.93 7.84
CA ALA A 141 4.04 6.72 7.44
C ALA A 141 4.92 6.36 8.64
N ILE A 142 4.76 7.07 9.77
CA ILE A 142 5.51 6.80 11.00
C ILE A 142 5.18 5.40 11.53
N PHE A 143 3.90 5.09 11.70
CA PHE A 143 3.44 3.83 12.28
C PHE A 143 3.90 2.62 11.45
N THR A 144 3.69 2.67 10.13
CA THR A 144 4.10 1.59 9.22
C THR A 144 5.61 1.42 9.19
N SER A 145 6.37 2.53 9.16
CA SER A 145 7.84 2.50 9.17
C SER A 145 8.41 1.92 10.46
N ILE A 146 7.85 2.30 11.61
CA ILE A 146 8.20 1.74 12.92
C ILE A 146 7.95 0.24 12.92
N LEU A 147 6.77 -0.18 12.47
CA LEU A 147 6.41 -1.60 12.46
C LEU A 147 7.34 -2.41 11.56
N ILE A 148 7.70 -1.89 10.37
CA ILE A 148 8.70 -2.50 9.47
C ILE A 148 10.08 -2.55 10.13
N ALA A 149 10.52 -1.49 10.81
CA ALA A 149 11.82 -1.44 11.46
C ALA A 149 11.97 -2.52 12.54
N PHE A 150 10.96 -2.68 13.39
CA PHE A 150 11.00 -3.63 14.51
C PHE A 150 10.72 -5.07 14.08
N THR A 151 9.78 -5.30 13.16
CA THR A 151 9.27 -6.65 12.87
C THR A 151 9.62 -7.15 11.47
N GLY A 152 10.09 -6.28 10.58
CA GLY A 152 10.32 -6.60 9.17
C GLY A 152 11.28 -7.78 8.97
N GLY A 153 12.36 -7.86 9.75
CA GLY A 153 13.31 -8.98 9.65
C GLY A 153 12.66 -10.33 9.98
N ALA A 154 11.95 -10.42 11.11
CA ALA A 154 11.28 -11.64 11.55
C ALA A 154 10.16 -12.05 10.59
N VAL A 155 9.32 -11.11 10.19
CA VAL A 155 8.18 -11.36 9.30
C VAL A 155 8.65 -11.74 7.90
N LEU A 156 9.64 -11.05 7.32
CA LEU A 156 10.21 -11.42 6.02
C LEU A 156 10.82 -12.83 6.06
N SER A 157 11.51 -13.20 7.14
CA SER A 157 12.06 -14.55 7.32
C SER A 157 10.96 -15.61 7.35
N ALA A 158 9.91 -15.38 8.15
CA ALA A 158 8.76 -16.28 8.25
C ALA A 158 8.03 -16.45 6.91
N LEU A 159 7.72 -15.34 6.23
CA LEU A 159 7.04 -15.35 4.92
C LEU A 159 7.88 -16.05 3.82
N ARG A 160 9.21 -15.88 3.85
CA ARG A 160 10.09 -16.58 2.88
C ARG A 160 10.12 -18.08 3.12
N ARG A 161 10.07 -18.51 4.38
CA ARG A 161 10.06 -19.93 4.75
C ARG A 161 8.77 -20.62 4.31
N THR A 162 7.64 -19.93 4.32
CA THR A 162 6.37 -20.48 3.81
C THR A 162 6.37 -20.54 2.28
N HIS A 163 6.98 -19.56 1.60
CA HIS A 163 7.10 -19.57 0.14
C HIS A 163 7.87 -20.79 -0.41
N THR A 164 8.95 -21.23 0.25
CA THR A 164 9.74 -22.40 -0.19
C THR A 164 9.04 -23.74 -0.01
N ARG A 165 7.86 -23.81 0.63
CA ARG A 165 7.12 -25.06 0.83
C ARG A 165 6.02 -25.35 -0.21
N ALA A 166 5.83 -24.48 -1.20
CA ALA A 166 4.89 -24.71 -2.31
C ALA A 166 5.55 -25.32 -3.56
N ALA A 167 6.67 -26.05 -3.41
CA ALA A 167 7.28 -26.80 -4.49
C ALA A 167 6.66 -28.21 -4.60
N PHE A 168 5.44 -28.30 -5.13
CA PHE A 168 4.79 -29.58 -5.47
C PHE A 168 5.34 -30.22 -6.77
N MET A 169 6.52 -29.80 -7.23
CA MET A 169 6.99 -30.04 -8.61
C MET A 169 8.18 -30.99 -8.73
N THR A 170 8.56 -31.70 -7.68
CA THR A 170 9.56 -32.77 -7.83
C THR A 170 8.83 -34.11 -7.90
N PRO A 171 8.72 -34.75 -9.10
CA PRO A 171 8.22 -36.10 -9.19
C PRO A 171 9.09 -37.01 -8.31
N ILE A 172 8.45 -37.81 -7.47
CA ILE A 172 9.12 -38.83 -6.68
C ILE A 172 9.59 -39.91 -7.66
N LEU A 173 10.87 -39.87 -8.05
CA LEU A 173 11.50 -40.94 -8.79
C LEU A 173 11.86 -42.05 -7.81
N PHE A 174 11.07 -43.12 -7.77
CA PHE A 174 11.44 -44.34 -7.07
C PHE A 174 12.66 -44.95 -7.79
N SER A 175 13.82 -44.92 -7.14
CA SER A 175 14.99 -45.66 -7.62
C SER A 175 14.76 -47.15 -7.36
N GLU A 176 14.36 -47.89 -8.39
CA GLU A 176 14.45 -49.35 -8.39
C GLU A 176 15.91 -49.78 -8.40
N ARG A 177 16.55 -49.75 -7.23
CA ARG A 177 17.71 -50.60 -6.97
C ARG A 177 17.33 -51.63 -5.92
N VAL A 178 16.60 -52.63 -6.40
CA VAL A 178 16.57 -53.96 -5.81
C VAL A 178 16.86 -54.95 -6.93
N LYS A 179 18.13 -55.31 -7.07
CA LYS A 179 18.66 -56.68 -7.15
C LYS A 179 20.18 -56.62 -7.22
#